data_AF-A0A0F2RVC4-F1
#
_entry.id   AF-A0A0F2RVC4-F1
#
_cell.length_a   1.000
_cell.length_b   1.000
_cell.length_c   1.000
_cell.angle_alpha   90.00
_cell.angle_beta   90.00
_cell.angle_gamma   90.00
#
_symmetry.space_group_name_H-M   'P 1'
#
loop_
_entity.id
_entity.type
_entity.pdbx_description
1 polymer ?
#
loop_
_entity_poly.entity_id
_entity_poly.type
_entity_poly.pdbx_seq_one_letter_code
_entity_poly.pdbx_strand_id
1 'polypeptide(L)'
;MLKHGLDPAEHRAPERVDARNLLVRQSDHAQFLQVAAPKLDQLFGLVGHSGCAVLLTDAEGVVLDQRCAQGDAAIFQDWGLWQGADWSEAAEGTNGIGTCIAEDRRVIIHRDEHFLARNTAMSCMDAPIYGADGRIIGALDVSSARVDQTEAFNRLIAAMVAQTARQIEADNFRAAHPRARILYADHDETEAAMLLAVDADDIVVGATRAARKAFNLGAIGPIRPIPASDIFGRDDGPSGFERAERAAVIRALTRASGNVSEAARALGIGRATLYRRMKRLGIGENLH
;
A
#
# COMPACT_ATOMS: atom_id res chain seq x y z
N MET A 1 -19.13 -18.90 25.11
CA MET A 1 -17.76 -18.74 25.66
C MET A 1 -16.86 -18.41 24.48
N LEU A 2 -16.73 -17.12 24.18
CA LEU A 2 -16.22 -16.57 22.91
C LEU A 2 -14.68 -16.58 22.89
N LYS A 3 -14.10 -16.67 21.68
CA LYS A 3 -12.70 -16.98 21.29
C LYS A 3 -11.56 -16.37 22.14
N HIS A 4 -11.81 -15.28 22.88
CA HIS A 4 -10.81 -14.54 23.66
C HIS A 4 -11.11 -14.39 25.16
N GLY A 5 -12.17 -15.04 25.68
CA GLY A 5 -12.49 -15.00 27.11
C GLY A 5 -13.06 -13.67 27.60
N LEU A 6 -13.44 -12.77 26.68
CA LEU A 6 -14.04 -11.47 26.97
C LEU A 6 -15.52 -11.58 27.35
N ASP A 7 -15.97 -10.70 28.24
CA ASP A 7 -17.38 -10.50 28.58
C ASP A 7 -17.95 -9.32 27.77
N PRO A 8 -18.95 -9.53 26.89
CA PRO A 8 -19.59 -8.46 26.12
C PRO A 8 -20.15 -7.31 26.97
N ALA A 9 -20.49 -7.57 28.23
CA ALA A 9 -21.01 -6.58 29.17
C ALA A 9 -19.91 -5.80 29.91
N GLU A 10 -18.64 -6.09 29.65
CA GLU A 10 -17.52 -5.36 30.24
C GLU A 10 -17.47 -3.91 29.72
N HIS A 11 -17.27 -2.96 30.63
CA HIS A 11 -17.21 -1.52 30.33
C HIS A 11 -15.80 -0.94 30.52
N ARG A 12 -14.75 -1.76 30.50
CA ARG A 12 -13.38 -1.27 30.60
C ARG A 12 -13.00 -0.50 29.34
N ALA A 13 -12.23 0.57 29.52
CA ALA A 13 -11.58 1.24 28.40
C ALA A 13 -10.50 0.32 27.79
N PRO A 14 -10.12 0.51 26.51
CA PRO A 14 -9.04 -0.25 25.90
C PRO A 14 -7.75 -0.02 26.65
N GLU A 15 -6.91 -1.04 26.69
CA GLU A 15 -5.59 -0.92 27.28
C GLU A 15 -4.78 0.14 26.52
N ARG A 16 -4.05 0.98 27.25
CA ARG A 16 -3.18 1.99 26.66
C ARG A 16 -1.73 1.63 26.93
N VAL A 17 -0.96 1.42 25.88
CA VAL A 17 0.49 1.24 26.01
C VAL A 17 1.10 2.50 26.61
N ASP A 18 2.13 2.33 27.44
CA ASP A 18 2.81 3.47 28.03
C ASP A 18 3.51 4.33 26.98
N ALA A 19 3.82 5.58 27.36
CA ALA A 19 4.40 6.56 26.44
C ALA A 19 5.76 6.13 25.86
N ARG A 20 6.56 5.36 26.60
CA ARG A 20 7.87 4.89 26.10
C ARG A 20 7.67 3.84 25.03
N ASN A 21 6.77 2.87 25.27
CA ASN A 21 6.43 1.83 24.31
C ASN A 21 5.77 2.42 23.05
N LEU A 22 4.89 3.42 23.20
CA LEU A 22 4.33 4.14 22.06
C LEU A 22 5.42 4.82 21.21
N LEU A 23 6.37 5.52 21.84
CA LEU A 23 7.48 6.15 21.13
C LEU A 23 8.38 5.15 20.40
N VAL A 24 8.63 3.98 20.99
CA VAL A 24 9.37 2.90 20.32
C VAL A 24 8.62 2.43 19.08
N ARG A 25 7.32 2.12 19.21
CA ARG A 25 6.47 1.72 18.08
C ARG A 25 6.46 2.79 16.98
N GLN A 26 6.28 4.06 17.33
CA GLN A 26 6.32 5.16 16.37
C GLN A 26 7.69 5.31 15.70
N SER A 27 8.78 5.06 16.42
CA SER A 27 10.15 5.10 15.87
C SER A 27 10.40 3.95 14.89
N ASP A 28 9.96 2.74 15.23
CA ASP A 28 10.05 1.56 14.37
C ASP A 28 9.24 1.72 13.08
N HIS A 29 8.18 2.54 13.12
CA HIS A 29 7.30 2.84 11.99
C HIS A 29 7.54 4.23 11.39
N ALA A 30 8.66 4.91 11.66
CA ALA A 30 8.84 6.32 11.31
C ALA A 30 8.66 6.62 9.81
N GLN A 31 9.21 5.79 8.92
CA GLN A 31 9.05 5.96 7.47
C GLN A 31 7.58 5.77 7.04
N PHE A 32 6.90 4.77 7.61
CA PHE A 32 5.50 4.50 7.34
C PHE A 32 4.61 5.66 7.77
N LEU A 33 4.80 6.18 8.99
CA LEU A 33 4.08 7.34 9.52
C LEU A 33 4.33 8.60 8.68
N GLN A 34 5.58 8.84 8.28
CA GLN A 34 5.94 9.98 7.45
C GLN A 34 5.21 9.97 6.10
N VAL A 35 5.13 8.80 5.46
CA VAL A 35 4.42 8.61 4.19
C VAL A 35 2.91 8.72 4.37
N ALA A 36 2.37 8.17 5.46
CA ALA A 36 0.94 8.14 5.71
C ALA A 36 0.35 9.49 6.11
N ALA A 37 1.09 10.31 6.87
CA ALA A 37 0.61 11.59 7.42
C ALA A 37 -0.17 12.48 6.43
N PRO A 38 0.35 12.84 5.23
CA PRO A 38 -0.40 13.68 4.29
C PRO A 38 -1.67 13.01 3.76
N LYS A 39 -1.72 11.67 3.73
CA LYS A 39 -2.91 10.90 3.32
C LYS A 39 -3.96 10.88 4.43
N LEU A 40 -3.54 10.79 5.69
CA LEU A 40 -4.43 10.94 6.85
C LEU A 40 -5.05 12.34 6.87
N ASP A 41 -4.25 13.38 6.63
CA ASP A 41 -4.73 14.77 6.58
C ASP A 41 -5.77 14.97 5.48
N GLN A 42 -5.52 14.43 4.28
CA GLN A 42 -6.45 14.47 3.15
C GLN A 42 -7.76 13.75 3.45
N LEU A 43 -7.68 12.52 3.97
CA LEU A 43 -8.87 11.74 4.34
C LEU A 43 -9.67 12.46 5.43
N PHE A 44 -9.00 12.99 6.46
CA PHE A 44 -9.66 13.75 7.51
C PHE A 44 -10.31 15.04 6.98
N GLY A 45 -9.72 15.72 6.00
CA GLY A 45 -10.36 16.86 5.33
C GLY A 45 -11.71 16.51 4.68
N LEU A 46 -11.87 15.27 4.20
CA LEU A 46 -13.11 14.77 3.59
C LEU A 46 -14.15 14.34 4.64
N VAL A 47 -13.74 13.66 5.70
CA VAL A 47 -14.67 13.02 6.66
C VAL A 47 -14.82 13.77 7.99
N GLY A 48 -13.87 14.62 8.37
CA GLY A 48 -13.79 15.22 9.70
C GLY A 48 -14.96 16.13 10.05
N HIS A 49 -15.48 16.90 9.09
CA HIS A 49 -16.69 17.71 9.28
C HIS A 49 -17.96 16.88 9.51
N SER A 50 -17.90 15.58 9.21
CA SER A 50 -18.99 14.63 9.41
C SER A 50 -18.89 13.88 10.75
N GLY A 51 -18.13 14.39 11.73
CA GLY A 51 -18.02 13.79 13.07
C GLY A 51 -17.27 12.45 13.05
N CYS A 52 -16.23 12.34 12.22
CA CYS A 52 -15.42 11.16 12.08
C CYS A 52 -13.99 11.43 12.55
N ALA A 53 -13.37 10.44 13.20
CA ALA A 53 -11.94 10.41 13.45
C ALA A 53 -11.26 9.49 12.43
N VAL A 54 -10.01 9.80 12.09
CA VAL A 54 -9.14 8.94 11.28
C VAL A 54 -8.03 8.43 12.19
N LEU A 55 -7.82 7.12 12.21
CA LEU A 55 -6.80 6.48 13.04
C LEU A 55 -5.88 5.62 12.15
N LEU A 56 -4.60 5.59 12.51
CA LEU A 56 -3.60 4.72 11.89
C LEU A 56 -2.97 3.85 12.96
N THR A 57 -2.96 2.53 12.77
CA THR A 57 -2.39 1.57 13.72
C THR A 57 -1.14 0.90 13.20
N ASP A 58 -0.40 0.23 14.08
CA ASP A 58 0.53 -0.82 13.68
C ASP A 58 -0.21 -2.14 13.39
N ALA A 59 0.56 -3.16 12.98
CA ALA A 59 0.05 -4.49 12.65
C ALA A 59 -0.50 -5.27 13.87
N GLU A 60 -0.26 -4.79 15.10
CA GLU A 60 -0.78 -5.38 16.33
C GLU A 60 -2.09 -4.73 16.78
N GLY A 61 -2.53 -3.67 16.10
CA GLY A 61 -3.77 -2.95 16.42
C GLY A 61 -3.58 -1.79 17.41
N VAL A 62 -2.34 -1.39 17.69
CA VAL A 62 -2.06 -0.23 18.56
C VAL A 62 -2.10 1.06 17.74
N VAL A 63 -2.88 2.04 18.20
CA VAL A 63 -3.03 3.35 17.52
C VAL A 63 -1.72 4.13 17.58
N LEU A 64 -1.12 4.41 16.42
CA LEU A 64 0.11 5.18 16.27
C LEU A 64 -0.13 6.67 16.00
N ASP A 65 -1.15 7.00 15.21
CA ASP A 65 -1.48 8.37 14.82
C ASP A 65 -3.01 8.57 14.70
N GLN A 66 -3.48 9.81 14.86
CA GLN A 66 -4.90 10.15 14.89
C GLN A 66 -5.17 11.55 14.34
N ARG A 67 -6.29 11.71 13.62
CA ARG A 67 -6.91 13.00 13.30
C ARG A 67 -8.34 13.03 13.83
N CYS A 68 -8.67 14.08 14.58
CA CYS A 68 -9.96 14.26 15.22
C CYS A 68 -10.28 15.75 15.35
N ALA A 69 -11.55 16.13 15.17
CA ALA A 69 -11.99 17.50 15.40
C ALA A 69 -12.04 17.80 16.90
N GLN A 70 -11.65 19.01 17.31
CA GLN A 70 -11.61 19.39 18.73
C GLN A 70 -12.99 19.26 19.42
N GLY A 71 -14.08 19.51 18.68
CA GLY A 71 -15.45 19.37 19.19
C GLY A 71 -15.85 17.94 19.51
N ASP A 72 -15.26 16.95 18.83
CA ASP A 72 -15.57 15.53 19.01
C ASP A 72 -14.54 14.81 19.90
N ALA A 73 -13.43 15.48 20.24
CA ALA A 73 -12.31 14.87 20.95
C ALA A 73 -12.72 14.19 22.26
N ALA A 74 -13.65 14.78 23.02
CA ALA A 74 -14.16 14.20 24.26
C ALA A 74 -14.91 12.88 24.03
N ILE A 75 -15.67 12.77 22.92
CA ILE A 75 -16.40 11.55 22.57
C ILE A 75 -15.40 10.45 22.21
N PHE A 76 -14.43 10.75 21.34
CA PHE A 76 -13.40 9.78 20.96
C PHE A 76 -12.50 9.37 22.15
N GLN A 77 -12.28 10.28 23.11
CA GLN A 77 -11.62 10.00 24.39
C GLN A 77 -12.45 9.20 25.39
N ASP A 78 -13.77 9.16 25.27
CA ASP A 78 -14.60 8.24 26.05
C ASP A 78 -14.58 6.84 25.41
N TRP A 79 -14.47 6.80 24.08
CA TRP A 79 -14.57 5.59 23.28
C TRP A 79 -13.34 4.72 23.20
N GLY A 80 -12.17 5.15 23.68
CA GLY A 80 -10.94 4.35 23.51
C GLY A 80 -10.06 4.78 22.35
N LEU A 81 -10.48 5.78 21.58
CA LEU A 81 -9.85 6.13 20.30
C LEU A 81 -8.81 7.24 20.53
N TRP A 82 -7.64 6.83 21.04
CA TRP A 82 -6.48 7.69 21.29
C TRP A 82 -5.17 6.99 20.98
N GLN A 83 -4.11 7.77 20.74
CA GLN A 83 -2.77 7.21 20.51
C GLN A 83 -2.31 6.33 21.69
N GLY A 84 -1.86 5.13 21.34
CA GLY A 84 -1.44 4.06 22.23
C GLY A 84 -2.54 3.11 22.69
N ALA A 85 -3.80 3.30 22.30
CA ALA A 85 -4.85 2.32 22.60
C ALA A 85 -4.64 1.03 21.80
N ASP A 86 -4.75 -0.13 22.46
CA ASP A 86 -4.77 -1.45 21.84
C ASP A 86 -6.19 -1.82 21.44
N TRP A 87 -6.43 -1.93 20.13
CA TRP A 87 -7.70 -2.33 19.53
C TRP A 87 -7.62 -3.70 18.85
N SER A 88 -6.65 -4.53 19.20
CA SER A 88 -6.58 -5.91 18.71
C SER A 88 -7.87 -6.67 19.02
N GLU A 89 -8.25 -7.61 18.16
CA GLU A 89 -9.46 -8.44 18.38
C GLU A 89 -9.32 -9.27 19.68
N ALA A 90 -8.08 -9.57 20.08
CA ALA A 90 -7.80 -10.25 21.35
C ALA A 90 -8.14 -9.38 22.57
N ALA A 91 -7.93 -8.07 22.49
CA ALA A 91 -8.18 -7.14 23.59
C ALA A 91 -9.64 -6.67 23.65
N GLU A 92 -10.25 -6.36 22.49
CA GLU A 92 -11.54 -5.68 22.40
C GLU A 92 -12.66 -6.53 21.74
N GLY A 93 -12.35 -7.76 21.32
CA GLY A 93 -13.27 -8.61 20.56
C GLY A 93 -13.51 -8.07 19.15
N THR A 94 -14.59 -8.49 18.51
CA THR A 94 -15.00 -7.97 17.19
C THR A 94 -15.13 -6.44 17.24
N ASN A 95 -14.21 -5.78 16.55
CA ASN A 95 -14.15 -4.32 16.38
C ASN A 95 -13.55 -3.98 15.00
N GLY A 96 -13.59 -2.73 14.57
CA GLY A 96 -13.03 -2.31 13.27
C GLY A 96 -11.57 -2.74 13.05
N ILE A 97 -10.67 -2.14 13.81
CA ILE A 97 -9.21 -2.29 13.68
C ILE A 97 -8.78 -3.76 13.83
N GLY A 98 -9.14 -4.38 14.95
CA GLY A 98 -8.73 -5.73 15.29
C GLY A 98 -9.24 -6.78 14.29
N THR A 99 -10.52 -6.70 13.93
CA THR A 99 -11.12 -7.63 12.96
C THR A 99 -10.55 -7.42 11.56
N CYS A 100 -10.29 -6.16 11.17
CA CYS A 100 -9.64 -5.84 9.89
C CYS A 100 -8.28 -6.53 9.75
N ILE A 101 -7.48 -6.50 10.81
CA ILE A 101 -6.16 -7.13 10.85
C ILE A 101 -6.29 -8.65 10.87
N ALA A 102 -7.15 -9.19 11.74
CA ALA A 102 -7.31 -10.63 11.92
C ALA A 102 -7.87 -11.34 10.67
N GLU A 103 -8.79 -10.69 9.96
CA GLU A 103 -9.44 -11.23 8.76
C GLU A 103 -8.67 -10.94 7.46
N ASP A 104 -7.58 -10.15 7.53
CA ASP A 104 -6.74 -9.77 6.38
C ASP A 104 -7.58 -9.16 5.23
N ARG A 105 -8.58 -8.34 5.59
CA ARG A 105 -9.53 -7.73 4.66
C ARG A 105 -10.15 -6.46 5.22
N ARG A 106 -10.67 -5.62 4.31
CA ARG A 106 -11.52 -4.47 4.68
C ARG A 106 -12.78 -4.93 5.40
N VAL A 107 -13.20 -4.17 6.40
CA VAL A 107 -14.41 -4.43 7.19
C VAL A 107 -15.20 -3.14 7.39
N ILE A 108 -16.50 -3.30 7.58
CA ILE A 108 -17.37 -2.29 8.18
C ILE A 108 -17.95 -2.99 9.40
N ILE A 109 -17.75 -2.42 10.58
CA ILE A 109 -18.36 -2.91 11.82
C ILE A 109 -19.34 -1.83 12.27
N HIS A 110 -20.63 -2.12 12.11
CA HIS A 110 -21.71 -1.20 12.39
C HIS A 110 -22.33 -1.47 13.76
N ARG A 111 -22.16 -0.53 14.70
CA ARG A 111 -22.91 -0.49 15.97
C ARG A 111 -22.85 -1.81 16.74
N ASP A 112 -23.97 -2.51 16.84
CA ASP A 112 -24.16 -3.76 17.57
C ASP A 112 -23.40 -4.96 16.98
N GLU A 113 -22.76 -4.78 15.83
CA GLU A 113 -21.73 -5.72 15.34
C GLU A 113 -20.44 -5.68 16.16
N HIS A 114 -20.20 -4.62 16.95
CA HIS A 114 -19.11 -4.61 17.93
C HIS A 114 -19.38 -5.62 19.05
N PHE A 115 -18.35 -6.36 19.44
CA PHE A 115 -18.45 -7.36 20.50
C PHE A 115 -18.76 -6.75 21.87
N LEU A 116 -18.07 -5.67 22.23
CA LEU A 116 -18.27 -4.98 23.51
C LEU A 116 -19.41 -3.98 23.41
N ALA A 117 -20.36 -4.06 24.35
CA ALA A 117 -21.55 -3.21 24.38
C ALA A 117 -21.22 -1.71 24.45
N ARG A 118 -20.10 -1.34 25.10
CA ARG A 118 -19.62 0.06 25.16
C ARG A 118 -19.28 0.65 23.78
N ASN A 119 -18.99 -0.18 22.79
CA ASN A 119 -18.60 0.24 21.44
C ASN A 119 -19.79 0.29 20.47
N THR A 120 -21.02 -0.03 20.89
CA THR A 120 -22.15 -0.09 19.94
C THR A 120 -22.66 1.28 19.50
N ALA A 121 -22.17 2.36 20.12
CA ALA A 121 -22.46 3.73 19.73
C ALA A 121 -21.69 4.18 18.47
N MET A 122 -20.65 3.44 18.06
CA MET A 122 -19.79 3.76 16.93
C MET A 122 -20.03 2.87 15.71
N SER A 123 -19.58 3.34 14.57
CA SER A 123 -19.37 2.52 13.37
C SER A 123 -17.95 2.73 12.89
N CYS A 124 -17.27 1.65 12.56
CA CYS A 124 -15.87 1.62 12.10
C CYS A 124 -15.78 1.11 10.67
N MET A 125 -14.90 1.74 9.90
CA MET A 125 -14.65 1.43 8.50
C MET A 125 -13.15 1.33 8.33
N ASP A 126 -12.69 0.12 8.06
CA ASP A 126 -11.28 -0.22 8.21
C ASP A 126 -10.75 -0.88 6.94
N ALA A 127 -9.50 -0.56 6.61
CA ALA A 127 -8.74 -1.25 5.58
C ALA A 127 -7.34 -1.60 6.07
N PRO A 128 -6.85 -2.82 5.80
CA PRO A 128 -5.48 -3.18 6.10
C PRO A 128 -4.54 -2.40 5.18
N ILE A 129 -3.36 -2.09 5.68
CA ILE A 129 -2.26 -1.51 4.91
C ILE A 129 -1.14 -2.54 4.82
N TYR A 130 -0.76 -2.87 3.60
CA TYR A 130 0.33 -3.80 3.33
C TYR A 130 1.69 -3.12 3.13
N GLY A 131 2.71 -3.69 3.77
CA GLY A 131 4.10 -3.31 3.57
C GLY A 131 4.67 -3.77 2.23
N ALA A 132 5.90 -3.35 1.98
CA ALA A 132 6.63 -3.68 0.74
C ALA A 132 6.91 -5.19 0.57
N ASP A 133 6.87 -5.94 1.68
CA ASP A 133 7.01 -7.39 1.72
C ASP A 133 5.67 -8.13 1.60
N GLY A 134 4.54 -7.43 1.48
CA GLY A 134 3.20 -8.00 1.37
C GLY A 134 2.51 -8.34 2.70
N ARG A 135 3.19 -8.15 3.85
CA ARG A 135 2.58 -8.32 5.18
C ARG A 135 1.75 -7.10 5.56
N ILE A 136 0.79 -7.26 6.47
CA ILE A 136 0.13 -6.11 7.10
C ILE A 136 1.15 -5.38 7.95
N ILE A 137 1.22 -4.05 7.81
CA ILE A 137 2.04 -3.15 8.64
C ILE A 137 1.18 -2.23 9.51
N GLY A 138 -0.13 -2.22 9.29
CA GLY A 138 -1.09 -1.40 10.02
C GLY A 138 -2.50 -1.50 9.47
N ALA A 139 -3.45 -0.88 10.14
CA ALA A 139 -4.79 -0.65 9.64
C ALA A 139 -5.08 0.86 9.59
N LEU A 140 -5.86 1.27 8.59
CA LEU A 140 -6.46 2.60 8.50
C LEU A 140 -7.92 2.49 8.93
N ASP A 141 -8.29 3.21 9.98
CA ASP A 141 -9.65 3.25 10.51
C ASP A 141 -10.26 4.64 10.30
N VAL A 142 -11.56 4.63 10.01
CA VAL A 142 -12.44 5.78 10.21
C VAL A 142 -13.58 5.37 11.13
N SER A 143 -13.57 5.95 12.33
CA SER A 143 -14.62 5.77 13.34
C SER A 143 -15.55 6.97 13.38
N SER A 144 -16.87 6.73 13.36
CA SER A 144 -17.87 7.81 13.40
C SER A 144 -18.62 7.91 14.72
N ALA A 145 -18.79 9.16 15.17
CA ALA A 145 -19.53 9.55 16.37
C ALA A 145 -21.03 9.80 16.16
N ARG A 146 -21.56 9.57 14.96
CA ARG A 146 -22.88 10.07 14.57
C ARG A 146 -24.01 9.06 14.66
N VAL A 147 -25.13 9.49 15.26
CA VAL A 147 -26.37 8.71 15.41
C VAL A 147 -27.17 8.65 14.10
N ASP A 148 -26.99 9.61 13.19
CA ASP A 148 -27.69 9.70 11.90
C ASP A 148 -26.93 9.05 10.73
N GLN A 149 -25.84 8.31 10.98
CA GLN A 149 -25.14 7.58 9.93
C GLN A 149 -26.04 6.54 9.25
N THR A 150 -26.10 6.61 7.93
CA THR A 150 -26.77 5.61 7.08
C THR A 150 -25.76 4.61 6.55
N GLU A 151 -26.18 3.38 6.26
CA GLU A 151 -25.30 2.38 5.64
C GLU A 151 -24.68 2.87 4.32
N ALA A 152 -25.41 3.67 3.53
CA ALA A 152 -24.90 4.23 2.29
C ALA A 152 -23.71 5.16 2.54
N PHE A 153 -23.77 5.95 3.61
CA PHE A 153 -22.66 6.79 4.03
C PHE A 153 -21.47 5.97 4.52
N ASN A 154 -21.71 4.88 5.27
CA ASN A 154 -20.66 3.98 5.72
C ASN A 154 -19.94 3.31 4.54
N ARG A 155 -20.69 2.90 3.50
CA ARG A 155 -20.09 2.36 2.27
C ARG A 155 -19.23 3.38 1.52
N LEU A 156 -19.66 4.65 1.49
CA LEU A 156 -18.85 5.74 0.91
C LEU A 156 -17.54 5.95 1.69
N ILE A 157 -17.62 6.01 3.03
CA ILE A 157 -16.44 6.13 3.89
C ILE A 157 -15.52 4.92 3.71
N ALA A 158 -16.05 3.71 3.72
CA ALA A 158 -15.26 2.49 3.49
C ALA A 158 -14.52 2.52 2.15
N ALA A 159 -15.15 3.03 1.09
CA ALA A 159 -14.48 3.21 -0.20
C ALA A 159 -13.33 4.22 -0.12
N MET A 160 -13.52 5.35 0.58
CA MET A 160 -12.46 6.36 0.81
C MET A 160 -11.31 5.81 1.66
N VAL A 161 -11.62 5.03 2.71
CA VAL A 161 -10.63 4.36 3.55
C VAL A 161 -9.82 3.36 2.72
N ALA A 162 -10.49 2.49 1.96
CA ALA A 162 -9.82 1.52 1.10
C ALA A 162 -8.95 2.18 0.03
N GLN A 163 -9.41 3.28 -0.57
CA GLN A 163 -8.61 4.05 -1.53
C GLN A 163 -7.39 4.70 -0.86
N THR A 164 -7.56 5.30 0.32
CA THR A 164 -6.48 5.96 1.07
C THR A 164 -5.43 4.95 1.50
N ALA A 165 -5.83 3.79 2.03
CA ALA A 165 -4.91 2.70 2.39
C ALA A 165 -4.03 2.30 1.20
N ARG A 166 -4.62 2.10 0.02
CA ARG A 166 -3.88 1.77 -1.22
C ARG A 166 -2.88 2.86 -1.63
N GLN A 167 -3.21 4.13 -1.43
CA GLN A 167 -2.27 5.22 -1.71
C GLN A 167 -1.09 5.18 -0.75
N ILE A 168 -1.35 4.94 0.55
CA ILE A 168 -0.31 4.78 1.56
C ILE A 168 0.60 3.59 1.22
N GLU A 169 0.03 2.46 0.82
CA GLU A 169 0.80 1.28 0.36
C GLU A 169 1.71 1.60 -0.82
N ALA A 170 1.18 2.29 -1.83
CA ALA A 170 1.93 2.66 -3.02
C ALA A 170 3.10 3.59 -2.69
N ASP A 171 2.87 4.58 -1.84
CA ASP A 171 3.91 5.54 -1.43
C ASP A 171 4.94 4.87 -0.51
N ASN A 172 4.51 3.99 0.39
CA ASN A 172 5.39 3.21 1.26
C ASN A 172 6.25 2.24 0.45
N PHE A 173 5.68 1.60 -0.57
CA PHE A 173 6.41 0.71 -1.47
C PHE A 173 7.52 1.44 -2.24
N ARG A 174 7.26 2.67 -2.71
CA ARG A 174 8.28 3.52 -3.35
C ARG A 174 9.36 3.92 -2.36
N ALA A 175 8.99 4.32 -1.14
CA ALA A 175 9.93 4.71 -0.09
C ALA A 175 10.85 3.56 0.34
N ALA A 176 10.35 2.31 0.31
CA ALA A 176 11.13 1.11 0.60
C ALA A 176 12.11 0.73 -0.53
N HIS A 177 11.92 1.23 -1.75
CA HIS A 177 12.75 0.91 -2.93
C HIS A 177 13.30 2.15 -3.63
N PRO A 178 14.06 3.02 -2.94
CA PRO A 178 14.46 4.34 -3.47
C PRO A 178 15.43 4.27 -4.66
N ARG A 179 16.09 3.13 -4.86
CA ARG A 179 17.03 2.90 -5.97
C ARG A 179 16.45 2.08 -7.12
N ALA A 180 15.26 1.50 -6.93
CA ALA A 180 14.62 0.69 -7.95
C ALA A 180 13.78 1.56 -8.88
N ARG A 181 13.68 1.15 -10.14
CA ARG A 181 12.68 1.66 -11.05
C ARG A 181 11.34 1.03 -10.71
N ILE A 182 10.33 1.87 -10.47
CA ILE A 182 8.99 1.40 -10.14
C ILE A 182 8.17 1.29 -11.42
N LEU A 183 7.74 0.08 -11.75
CA LEU A 183 6.88 -0.21 -12.90
C LEU A 183 5.44 -0.33 -12.41
N TYR A 184 4.54 0.37 -13.10
CA TYR A 184 3.12 0.15 -12.98
C TYR A 184 2.74 -1.01 -13.89
N ALA A 185 2.17 -2.06 -13.33
CA ALA A 185 1.59 -3.14 -14.10
C ALA A 185 0.10 -2.90 -14.20
N ASP A 186 -0.40 -2.77 -15.43
CA ASP A 186 -1.84 -2.67 -15.67
C ASP A 186 -2.41 -4.07 -15.86
N HIS A 187 -3.47 -4.38 -15.13
CA HIS A 187 -4.23 -5.61 -15.28
C HIS A 187 -5.67 -5.26 -14.97
N ASP A 188 -6.55 -5.47 -15.96
CA ASP A 188 -7.94 -4.98 -16.02
C ASP A 188 -8.84 -5.40 -14.83
N GLU A 189 -8.34 -6.20 -13.89
CA GLU A 189 -9.15 -6.86 -12.85
C GLU A 189 -8.93 -6.32 -11.43
N THR A 190 -7.95 -5.44 -11.17
CA THR A 190 -7.65 -4.99 -9.79
C THR A 190 -7.75 -3.48 -9.59
N GLU A 191 -8.55 -3.04 -8.62
CA GLU A 191 -8.61 -1.64 -8.13
C GLU A 191 -7.35 -1.19 -7.36
N ALA A 192 -6.34 -2.05 -7.23
CA ALA A 192 -5.14 -1.80 -6.45
C ALA A 192 -3.89 -1.57 -7.31
N ALA A 193 -3.05 -0.63 -6.88
CA ALA A 193 -1.81 -0.32 -7.59
C ALA A 193 -0.87 -1.54 -7.59
N MET A 194 -0.74 -2.18 -8.74
CA MET A 194 0.24 -3.25 -8.95
C MET A 194 1.57 -2.61 -9.32
N LEU A 195 2.45 -2.50 -8.33
CA LEU A 195 3.77 -1.92 -8.50
C LEU A 195 4.82 -3.02 -8.39
N LEU A 196 5.78 -2.98 -9.30
CA LEU A 196 6.98 -3.81 -9.29
C LEU A 196 8.20 -2.91 -9.14
N ALA A 197 9.08 -3.23 -8.20
CA ALA A 197 10.38 -2.60 -8.05
C ALA A 197 11.41 -3.42 -8.84
N VAL A 198 12.07 -2.77 -9.79
CA VAL A 198 13.03 -3.38 -10.71
C VAL A 198 14.40 -2.72 -10.54
N ASP A 199 15.45 -3.52 -10.39
CA ASP A 199 16.81 -3.01 -10.26
C ASP A 199 17.43 -2.58 -11.60
N ALA A 200 18.74 -2.27 -11.58
CA ALA A 200 19.45 -1.80 -12.77
C ALA A 200 19.66 -2.89 -13.85
N ASP A 201 19.53 -4.16 -13.48
CA ASP A 201 19.72 -5.33 -14.35
C ASP A 201 18.37 -5.87 -14.88
N ASP A 202 17.31 -5.07 -14.76
CA ASP A 202 15.93 -5.43 -15.12
C ASP A 202 15.39 -6.64 -14.32
N ILE A 203 15.87 -6.86 -13.10
CA ILE A 203 15.39 -7.90 -12.19
C ILE A 203 14.36 -7.32 -11.22
N VAL A 204 13.25 -8.02 -11.06
CA VAL A 204 12.22 -7.69 -10.08
C VAL A 204 12.71 -8.06 -8.69
N VAL A 205 12.81 -7.05 -7.83
CA VAL A 205 13.31 -7.14 -6.46
C VAL A 205 12.24 -6.86 -5.41
N GLY A 206 11.08 -6.33 -5.83
CA GLY A 206 9.95 -6.04 -4.95
C GLY A 206 8.63 -5.98 -5.71
N ALA A 207 7.52 -6.24 -5.02
CA ALA A 207 6.18 -6.12 -5.58
C ALA A 207 5.16 -5.81 -4.47
N THR A 208 4.17 -4.96 -4.76
CA THR A 208 3.03 -4.77 -3.87
C THR A 208 2.23 -6.06 -3.73
N ARG A 209 1.43 -6.20 -2.67
CA ARG A 209 0.59 -7.39 -2.45
C ARG A 209 -0.31 -7.71 -3.64
N ALA A 210 -0.89 -6.69 -4.27
CA ALA A 210 -1.69 -6.85 -5.49
C ALA A 210 -0.86 -7.44 -6.65
N ALA A 211 0.33 -6.90 -6.91
CA ALA A 211 1.23 -7.42 -7.95
C ALA A 211 1.73 -8.84 -7.63
N ARG A 212 2.00 -9.15 -6.36
CA ARG A 212 2.36 -10.52 -5.93
C ARG A 212 1.28 -11.53 -6.25
N LYS A 213 0.02 -11.17 -6.01
CA LYS A 213 -1.14 -12.02 -6.32
C LYS A 213 -1.33 -12.18 -7.83
N ALA A 214 -1.28 -11.08 -8.58
CA ALA A 214 -1.49 -11.09 -10.03
C ALA A 214 -0.40 -11.88 -10.78
N PHE A 215 0.86 -11.76 -10.37
CA PHE A 215 2.00 -12.38 -11.06
C PHE A 215 2.56 -13.62 -10.33
N ASN A 216 1.85 -14.13 -9.33
CA ASN A 216 2.23 -15.32 -8.56
C ASN A 216 3.65 -15.25 -7.95
N LEU A 217 4.02 -14.11 -7.34
CA LEU A 217 5.37 -13.81 -6.82
C LEU A 217 5.58 -14.21 -5.35
N GLY A 218 4.71 -15.08 -4.84
CA GLY A 218 4.64 -15.41 -3.42
C GLY A 218 3.93 -14.32 -2.60
N ALA A 219 3.09 -14.74 -1.65
CA ALA A 219 2.19 -13.84 -0.92
C ALA A 219 2.93 -12.82 -0.04
N ILE A 220 3.99 -13.24 0.65
CA ILE A 220 4.73 -12.43 1.63
C ILE A 220 6.24 -12.68 1.58
N GLY A 221 7.02 -11.73 2.10
CA GLY A 221 8.46 -11.84 2.27
C GLY A 221 9.27 -11.48 1.01
N PRO A 222 10.55 -11.87 0.95
CA PRO A 222 11.41 -11.57 -0.18
C PRO A 222 10.88 -12.23 -1.46
N ILE A 223 10.94 -11.51 -2.57
CA ILE A 223 10.57 -12.07 -3.89
C ILE A 223 11.77 -12.82 -4.44
N ARG A 224 11.51 -13.99 -5.04
CA ARG A 224 12.53 -14.68 -5.83
C ARG A 224 12.90 -13.80 -7.01
N PRO A 225 14.20 -13.49 -7.22
CA PRO A 225 14.62 -12.68 -8.35
C PRO A 225 14.14 -13.28 -9.66
N ILE A 226 13.39 -12.49 -10.44
CA ILE A 226 12.90 -12.86 -11.77
C ILE A 226 13.11 -11.69 -12.73
N PRO A 227 13.48 -11.94 -13.99
CA PRO A 227 13.54 -10.89 -15.00
C PRO A 227 12.18 -10.23 -15.18
N ALA A 228 12.15 -8.90 -15.25
CA ALA A 228 10.92 -8.16 -15.52
C ALA A 228 10.27 -8.57 -16.85
N SER A 229 11.08 -9.00 -17.83
CA SER A 229 10.60 -9.53 -19.12
C SER A 229 9.65 -10.72 -19.00
N ASP A 230 9.84 -11.53 -17.96
CA ASP A 230 9.14 -12.81 -17.79
C ASP A 230 7.77 -12.60 -17.14
N ILE A 231 7.59 -11.46 -16.45
CA ILE A 231 6.32 -11.04 -15.88
C ILE A 231 5.41 -10.44 -16.96
N PHE A 232 5.97 -9.60 -17.84
CA PHE A 232 5.18 -8.84 -18.82
C PHE A 232 4.95 -9.56 -20.15
N GLY A 233 5.24 -10.87 -20.22
CA GLY A 233 4.81 -11.78 -21.30
C GLY A 233 4.70 -11.15 -22.68
N ARG A 234 5.84 -10.87 -23.32
CA ARG A 234 5.87 -10.69 -24.78
C ARG A 234 6.64 -11.87 -25.36
N ASP A 235 5.95 -13.00 -25.47
CA ASP A 235 6.49 -14.26 -26.01
C ASP A 235 6.68 -14.23 -27.55
N ASP A 236 6.33 -13.11 -28.20
CA ASP A 236 6.31 -13.01 -29.66
C ASP A 236 7.56 -12.29 -30.23
N GLY A 237 8.60 -12.08 -29.41
CA GLY A 237 9.76 -11.23 -29.72
C GLY A 237 11.11 -11.96 -29.84
N PRO A 238 12.16 -11.27 -30.34
CA PRO A 238 13.52 -11.83 -30.45
C PRO A 238 14.05 -12.33 -29.09
N SER A 239 14.86 -13.40 -29.13
CA SER A 239 15.43 -14.05 -27.94
C SER A 239 16.19 -13.06 -27.03
N GLY A 240 16.28 -13.34 -25.72
CA GLY A 240 16.69 -12.38 -24.69
C GLY A 240 17.91 -11.50 -25.03
N PHE A 241 18.98 -12.08 -25.57
CA PHE A 241 20.17 -11.33 -25.97
C PHE A 241 19.93 -10.39 -27.16
N GLU A 242 19.20 -10.84 -28.17
CA GLU A 242 18.86 -10.03 -29.34
C GLU A 242 17.90 -8.90 -28.98
N ARG A 243 16.96 -9.13 -28.05
CA ARG A 243 16.08 -8.08 -27.53
C ARG A 243 16.85 -7.02 -26.73
N ALA A 244 17.78 -7.44 -25.87
CA ALA A 244 18.65 -6.53 -25.12
C ALA A 244 19.54 -5.70 -26.06
N GLU A 245 20.12 -6.34 -27.07
CA GLU A 245 20.93 -5.66 -28.08
C GLU A 245 20.08 -4.67 -28.91
N ARG A 246 18.87 -5.07 -29.34
CA ARG A 246 17.93 -4.20 -30.05
C ARG A 246 17.57 -2.98 -29.21
N ALA A 247 17.26 -3.17 -27.93
CA ALA A 247 16.95 -2.08 -27.02
C ALA A 247 18.14 -1.13 -26.83
N ALA A 248 19.36 -1.65 -26.70
CA ALA A 248 20.58 -0.84 -26.61
C ALA A 248 20.82 0.00 -27.86
N VAL A 249 20.64 -0.60 -29.06
CA VAL A 249 20.78 0.10 -30.33
C VAL A 249 19.72 1.19 -30.50
N ILE A 250 18.45 0.91 -30.20
CA ILE A 250 17.37 1.91 -30.27
C ILE A 250 17.66 3.07 -29.32
N ARG A 251 18.01 2.81 -28.05
CA ARG A 251 18.32 3.88 -27.09
C ARG A 251 19.49 4.76 -27.54
N ALA A 252 20.53 4.17 -28.12
CA ALA A 252 21.67 4.92 -28.63
C ALA A 252 21.28 5.80 -29.83
N LEU A 253 20.48 5.28 -30.75
CA LEU A 253 19.96 6.03 -31.90
C LEU A 253 19.04 7.16 -31.46
N THR A 254 18.12 6.93 -30.52
CA THR A 254 17.22 7.97 -29.98
C THR A 254 18.00 9.09 -29.30
N ARG A 255 19.02 8.77 -28.48
CA ARG A 255 19.87 9.78 -27.84
C ARG A 255 20.69 10.60 -28.82
N ALA A 256 21.05 9.98 -29.95
CA ALA A 256 21.78 10.62 -31.04
C ALA A 256 20.85 11.31 -32.06
N SER A 257 19.54 11.39 -31.79
CA SER A 257 18.53 11.92 -32.72
C SER A 257 18.64 11.32 -34.13
N GLY A 258 18.86 10.00 -34.20
CA GLY A 258 19.04 9.24 -35.44
C GLY A 258 20.45 9.26 -36.03
N ASN A 259 21.40 10.00 -35.46
CA ASN A 259 22.78 10.04 -35.95
C ASN A 259 23.53 8.73 -35.66
N VAL A 260 23.61 7.86 -36.68
CA VAL A 260 24.24 6.53 -36.60
C VAL A 260 25.72 6.60 -36.19
N SER A 261 26.46 7.63 -36.58
CA SER A 261 27.89 7.74 -36.23
C SER A 261 28.08 8.05 -34.75
N GLU A 262 27.21 8.90 -34.21
CA GLU A 262 27.19 9.25 -32.80
C GLU A 262 26.68 8.10 -31.92
N ALA A 263 25.61 7.42 -32.35
CA ALA A 263 25.13 6.22 -31.68
C ALA A 263 26.19 5.12 -31.63
N ALA A 264 26.95 4.89 -32.72
CA ALA A 264 28.02 3.91 -32.78
C ALA A 264 29.15 4.25 -31.79
N ARG A 265 29.54 5.54 -31.71
CA ARG A 265 30.53 6.04 -30.76
C ARG A 265 30.08 5.85 -29.32
N ALA A 266 28.81 6.15 -29.01
CA ALA A 266 28.24 5.98 -27.68
C ALA A 266 28.18 4.50 -27.25
N LEU A 267 28.03 3.58 -28.21
CA LEU A 267 28.06 2.13 -27.98
C LEU A 267 29.46 1.52 -28.01
N GLY A 268 30.52 2.31 -28.29
CA GLY A 268 31.89 1.82 -28.38
C GLY A 268 32.15 0.87 -29.56
N ILE A 269 31.36 0.94 -30.63
CA ILE A 269 31.50 0.08 -31.82
C ILE A 269 31.72 0.90 -33.09
N GLY A 270 32.32 0.29 -34.11
CA GLY A 270 32.49 0.93 -35.41
C GLY A 270 31.15 1.15 -36.13
N ARG A 271 31.04 2.25 -36.90
CA ARG A 271 29.85 2.61 -37.70
C ARG A 271 29.35 1.45 -38.57
N ALA A 272 30.24 0.77 -39.29
CA ALA A 272 29.89 -0.40 -40.11
C ALA A 272 29.31 -1.57 -39.29
N THR A 273 29.78 -1.76 -38.05
CA THR A 273 29.25 -2.78 -37.14
C THR A 273 27.84 -2.42 -36.67
N LEU A 274 27.57 -1.13 -36.40
CA LEU A 274 26.23 -0.68 -36.03
C LEU A 274 25.21 -0.92 -37.16
N TYR A 275 25.55 -0.58 -38.42
CA TYR A 275 24.67 -0.87 -39.57
C TYR A 275 24.35 -2.36 -39.73
N ARG A 276 25.35 -3.24 -39.57
CA ARG A 276 25.12 -4.70 -39.62
C ARG A 276 24.17 -5.16 -38.52
N ARG A 277 24.31 -4.61 -37.30
CA ARG A 277 23.42 -4.92 -36.17
C ARG A 277 22.01 -4.39 -36.39
N MET A 278 21.85 -3.15 -36.87
CA MET A 278 20.53 -2.59 -37.21
C MET A 278 19.79 -3.45 -38.23
N LYS A 279 20.48 -3.89 -39.29
CA LYS A 279 19.91 -4.77 -40.32
C LYS A 279 19.49 -6.13 -39.74
N ARG A 280 20.34 -6.76 -38.92
CA ARG A 280 20.03 -8.05 -38.28
C ARG A 280 18.84 -7.95 -37.31
N LEU A 281 18.72 -6.84 -36.59
CA LEU A 281 17.69 -6.61 -35.56
C LEU A 281 16.41 -5.98 -36.11
N GLY A 282 16.29 -5.81 -37.43
CA GLY A 282 15.12 -5.22 -38.08
C GLY A 282 14.84 -3.77 -37.66
N ILE A 283 15.89 -2.96 -37.43
CA ILE A 283 15.79 -1.54 -37.06
C ILE A 283 15.94 -0.71 -38.34
N GLY A 284 14.85 -0.07 -38.79
CA GLY A 284 14.85 0.84 -39.94
C GLY A 284 15.54 2.18 -39.65
N GLU A 285 15.98 2.89 -40.69
CA GLU A 285 16.70 4.18 -40.57
C GLU A 285 15.82 5.36 -40.12
N ASN A 286 14.49 5.19 -40.06
CA ASN A 286 13.54 6.24 -39.70
C ASN A 286 12.91 5.98 -38.32
N LEU A 287 13.66 6.26 -37.25
CA LEU A 287 13.08 6.53 -35.93
C LEU A 287 12.91 8.06 -35.85
N HIS A 288 11.74 8.56 -36.26
CA HIS A 288 11.35 9.97 -36.13
C HIS A 288 10.74 10.22 -34.75
#